data_AF-A0A388RW24-F1
#
_entry.id   AF-A0A388RW24-F1
#
_cell.length_a   1.000
_cell.length_b   1.000
_cell.length_c   1.000
_cell.angle_alpha   90.00
_cell.angle_beta   90.00
_cell.angle_gamma   90.00
#
_symmetry.space_group_name_H-M   'P 1'
#
loop_
_entity.id
_entity.type
_entity.pdbx_description
1 polymer ?
#
loop_
_entity_poly.entity_id
_entity_poly.type
_entity_poly.pdbx_seq_one_letter_code
_entity_poly.pdbx_strand_id
1 'polypeptide(L)'
;MPVPRALRIALLLLLLANALLLVALAGLFGKNPLGGWFGTPREPHRLEQQVRVERMQLLPPAPSPAANGTPRGALPVVRRQG
;
A
#
# COMPACT_ATOMS: atom_id res chain seq x y z
N MET A 1 -6.51 -54.34 21.71
CA MET A 1 -5.14 -53.94 21.36
C MET A 1 -4.93 -52.51 21.82
N PRO A 2 -4.02 -52.23 22.77
CA PRO A 2 -3.75 -50.86 23.20
C PRO A 2 -3.19 -50.05 22.02
N VAL A 3 -3.72 -48.85 21.80
CA VAL A 3 -3.24 -47.95 20.76
C VAL A 3 -1.79 -47.57 21.09
N PRO A 4 -0.83 -47.75 20.16
CA PRO A 4 0.55 -47.38 20.42
C PRO A 4 0.65 -45.88 20.74
N ARG A 5 1.43 -45.52 21.76
CA ARG A 5 1.54 -44.13 22.25
C ARG A 5 1.87 -43.14 21.13
N ALA A 6 2.75 -43.54 20.21
CA ALA A 6 3.12 -42.75 19.04
C ALA A 6 1.91 -42.43 18.14
N LEU A 7 1.04 -43.41 17.88
CA LEU A 7 -0.17 -43.20 17.09
C LEU A 7 -1.12 -42.24 17.81
N ARG A 8 -1.29 -42.37 19.12
CA ARG A 8 -2.09 -41.43 19.90
C ARG A 8 -1.56 -40.00 19.81
N ILE A 9 -0.24 -39.82 19.93
CA ILE A 9 0.42 -38.51 19.78
C ILE A 9 0.20 -37.96 18.37
N ALA A 10 0.43 -38.77 17.33
CA ALA A 10 0.23 -38.36 15.94
C ALA A 10 -1.22 -37.92 15.68
N LEU A 11 -2.20 -38.65 16.21
CA LEU A 11 -3.61 -38.29 16.09
C LEU A 11 -3.95 -36.97 16.80
N LEU A 12 -3.37 -36.73 17.99
CA LEU A 12 -3.56 -35.47 18.70
C LEU A 12 -2.93 -34.29 17.96
N LEU A 13 -1.73 -34.46 17.41
CA LEU A 13 -1.08 -33.44 16.58
C LEU A 13 -1.88 -33.15 15.32
N LEU A 14 -2.39 -34.18 14.65
CA LEU A 14 -3.24 -34.04 13.47
C LEU A 14 -4.53 -33.30 13.80
N LEU A 15 -5.17 -33.60 14.94
CA LEU A 15 -6.36 -32.90 15.40
C LEU A 15 -6.06 -31.41 15.64
N LEU A 16 -4.95 -31.12 16.32
CA LEU A 16 -4.54 -29.74 16.60
C LEU A 16 -4.27 -28.95 15.30
N ALA A 17 -3.55 -29.56 14.35
CA ALA A 17 -3.28 -28.94 13.05
C ALA A 17 -4.56 -28.62 12.27
N ASN A 18 -5.53 -29.55 12.26
CA ASN A 18 -6.82 -29.32 11.63
C ASN A 18 -7.62 -28.20 12.31
N ALA A 19 -7.61 -28.13 13.65
CA ALA A 19 -8.28 -27.06 14.37
C ALA A 19 -7.68 -25.68 14.02
N LEU A 20 -6.35 -25.58 13.97
CA LEU A 20 -5.66 -24.35 13.57
C LEU A 20 -6.00 -23.96 12.12
N LEU A 21 -6.06 -24.94 11.21
CA LEU A 21 -6.45 -24.70 9.82
C LEU A 21 -7.89 -24.18 9.72
N LEU A 22 -8.81 -24.74 10.51
CA LEU A 22 -10.21 -24.31 10.53
C LEU A 22 -10.33 -22.86 11.00
N VAL A 23 -9.61 -22.51 12.07
CA VAL A 23 -9.54 -21.16 12.61
C VAL A 23 -8.93 -20.17 11.60
N ALA A 24 -7.93 -20.61 10.84
CA ALA A 24 -7.35 -19.82 9.76
C ALA A 24 -8.34 -19.59 8.61
N LEU A 25 -9.08 -20.63 8.20
CA LEU A 25 -10.13 -20.52 7.19
C LEU A 25 -11.27 -19.59 7.64
N ALA A 26 -11.62 -19.63 8.93
CA ALA A 26 -12.61 -18.73 9.53
C ALA A 26 -12.13 -17.27 9.60
N GLY A 27 -10.88 -16.98 9.24
CA GLY A 27 -10.34 -15.64 9.18
C GLY A 27 -10.00 -15.05 10.54
N LEU A 28 -9.87 -15.86 11.60
CA LEU A 28 -9.60 -15.36 12.96
C LEU A 28 -8.25 -14.63 13.06
N PHE A 29 -7.28 -14.99 12.22
CA PHE A 29 -5.96 -14.36 12.20
C PHE A 29 -5.88 -13.06 11.37
N GLY A 30 -6.98 -12.63 10.72
CA GLY A 30 -7.01 -11.42 9.91
C GLY A 30 -6.29 -11.52 8.56
N LYS A 31 -6.16 -10.39 7.85
CA LYS A 31 -5.60 -10.32 6.47
C LYS A 31 -4.14 -10.75 6.33
N ASN A 32 -3.37 -10.79 7.42
CA ASN A 32 -1.94 -11.05 7.35
C ASN A 32 -1.45 -11.80 8.63
N PRO A 33 -1.76 -13.10 8.78
CA PRO A 33 -1.44 -13.89 9.98
C PRO A 33 0.07 -13.92 10.30
N LEU A 34 0.91 -13.84 9.26
CA LEU A 34 2.38 -13.87 9.36
C LEU A 34 3.02 -12.47 9.26
N GLY A 35 2.20 -11.44 9.00
CA GLY A 35 2.67 -10.07 8.75
C GLY A 35 3.32 -9.42 9.97
N GLY A 36 2.93 -9.83 11.19
CA GLY A 36 3.54 -9.32 12.42
C GLY A 36 4.88 -9.98 12.80
N TRP A 37 5.17 -11.18 12.29
CA TRP A 37 6.39 -11.92 12.63
C TRP A 37 7.52 -11.69 11.62
N PHE A 38 7.18 -11.46 10.34
CA PHE A 38 8.15 -11.27 9.25
C PHE A 38 8.02 -9.91 8.53
N GLY A 39 7.00 -9.12 8.85
CA GLY A 39 6.85 -7.77 8.31
C GLY A 39 7.60 -6.78 9.19
N THR A 40 8.61 -6.12 8.64
CA THR A 40 9.03 -4.81 9.17
C THR A 40 7.77 -3.93 9.21
N PRO A 41 7.46 -3.22 10.31
CA PRO A 41 6.36 -2.26 10.32
C PRO A 41 6.70 -1.17 9.30
N ARG A 42 6.27 -1.33 8.04
CA ARG A 42 6.39 -0.27 7.06
C ARG A 42 5.38 0.77 7.48
N GLU A 43 5.87 1.77 8.20
CA GLU A 43 5.12 2.92 8.67
C GLU A 43 4.23 3.45 7.54
N PRO A 44 2.90 3.32 7.63
CA PRO A 44 1.99 3.77 6.58
C PRO A 44 2.06 5.28 6.37
N HIS A 45 2.69 6.02 7.28
CA HIS A 45 2.86 7.48 7.20
C HIS A 45 3.72 7.95 6.01
N ARG A 46 4.56 7.08 5.42
CA ARG A 46 5.36 7.45 4.24
C ARG A 46 4.56 7.40 2.93
N LEU A 47 3.43 6.69 2.89
CA LEU A 47 2.57 6.59 1.71
C LEU A 47 1.70 7.83 1.53
N GLU A 48 1.20 8.41 2.62
CA GLU A 48 0.48 9.70 2.64
C GLU A 48 1.39 10.85 2.18
N GLN A 49 2.68 10.81 2.56
CA GLN A 49 3.66 11.84 2.18
C GLN A 49 4.16 11.73 0.74
N GLN A 50 4.01 10.56 0.09
CA GLN A 50 4.40 10.36 -1.30
C GLN A 50 3.39 10.92 -2.30
N VAL A 51 2.16 11.21 -1.86
CA VAL A 51 1.20 11.96 -2.67
C VAL A 51 1.30 13.44 -2.29
N ARG A 52 2.09 14.20 -3.06
CA ARG A 52 2.07 15.67 -2.99
C ARG A 52 0.72 16.15 -3.56
N VAL A 53 -0.34 16.10 -2.75
CA VAL A 53 -1.70 16.56 -3.12
C VAL A 53 -1.66 18.01 -3.66
N GLU A 54 -0.67 18.79 -3.24
CA GLU A 54 -0.42 20.15 -3.74
C GLU A 54 -0.12 20.24 -5.25
N ARG A 55 0.30 19.14 -5.90
CA ARG A 55 0.48 19.09 -7.36
C ARG A 55 -0.76 18.61 -8.11
N MET A 56 -1.82 18.21 -7.42
CA MET A 56 -3.16 18.03 -7.98
C MET A 56 -3.91 19.36 -8.02
N GLN A 57 -3.24 20.44 -8.46
CA GLN A 57 -3.98 21.62 -8.90
C GLN A 57 -4.84 21.20 -10.07
N LEU A 58 -6.15 21.14 -9.84
CA LEU A 58 -7.17 21.16 -10.88
C LEU A 58 -6.79 22.24 -11.89
N LEU A 59 -6.46 21.81 -13.11
CA LEU A 59 -6.27 22.72 -14.23
C LEU A 59 -7.58 23.52 -14.36
N PRO A 60 -7.56 24.86 -14.27
CA PRO A 60 -8.77 25.63 -14.40
C PRO A 60 -9.38 25.37 -15.79
N PRO A 61 -10.72 25.28 -15.89
CA PRO A 61 -11.38 25.09 -17.17
C PRO A 61 -10.97 26.19 -18.15
N ALA A 62 -10.66 25.79 -19.39
CA ALA A 62 -10.17 26.67 -20.44
C ALA A 62 -11.17 27.83 -20.72
N PRO A 63 -10.68 29.04 -21.08
CA PRO A 63 -11.48 30.26 -21.11
C PRO A 63 -12.49 30.30 -22.26
N SER A 64 -13.64 30.92 -21.98
CA SER A 64 -14.63 31.33 -22.99
C SER A 64 -14.09 32.54 -23.80
N PRO A 65 -14.29 32.60 -25.13
CA PRO A 65 -13.63 33.59 -25.98
C PRO A 65 -14.35 34.95 -25.94
N ALA A 66 -13.65 36.01 -25.52
CA ALA A 66 -14.04 37.39 -25.80
C ALA A 66 -12.80 38.29 -25.94
N ALA A 67 -12.86 39.15 -26.95
CA ALA A 67 -11.78 39.91 -27.56
C ALA A 67 -11.08 40.90 -26.60
N ASN A 68 -9.74 40.93 -26.63
CA ASN A 68 -8.90 42.12 -26.81
C ASN A 68 -7.49 41.92 -26.19
N GLY A 69 -6.45 42.24 -26.97
CA GLY A 69 -5.12 42.57 -26.44
C GLY A 69 -3.98 41.62 -26.84
N THR A 70 -3.48 41.81 -28.07
CA THR A 70 -2.08 41.70 -28.53
C THR A 70 -1.07 40.78 -27.79
N PRO A 71 -0.34 39.89 -28.52
CA PRO A 71 0.75 39.10 -27.94
C PRO A 71 1.96 39.99 -27.64
N ARG A 72 2.23 40.26 -26.34
CA ARG A 72 3.40 41.04 -25.93
C ARG A 72 4.64 40.15 -25.92
N GLY A 73 5.54 40.44 -26.85
CA GLY A 73 6.70 39.64 -27.17
C GLY A 73 7.80 39.59 -26.11
N ALA A 74 8.60 38.52 -26.24
CA ALA A 74 10.03 38.56 -26.46
C ALA A 74 10.94 39.32 -25.45
N LEU A 75 11.81 38.51 -24.80
CA LEU A 75 13.21 38.75 -24.40
C LEU A 75 13.47 39.40 -23.01
N PRO A 76 14.65 39.17 -22.36
CA PRO A 76 15.92 38.69 -22.95
C PRO A 76 16.63 37.51 -22.26
N VAL A 77 17.39 36.78 -23.08
CA VAL A 77 18.52 35.92 -22.72
C VAL A 77 19.63 36.80 -22.11
N VAL A 78 20.02 36.52 -20.86
CA VAL A 78 21.22 37.10 -20.25
C VAL A 78 22.40 36.15 -20.49
N ARG A 79 23.29 36.57 -21.39
CA ARG A 79 24.60 35.95 -21.69
C ARG A 79 25.58 36.30 -20.56
N ARG A 80 26.05 35.29 -19.83
CA ARG A 80 27.10 35.40 -18.80
C ARG A 80 28.47 35.45 -19.50
N GLN A 81 29.22 36.53 -19.28
CA GLN A 81 30.61 36.66 -19.74
C GLN A 81 31.55 35.90 -18.80
N GLY A 82 32.58 35.30 -19.40
CA GLY A 82 33.77 34.72 -18.79
C GLY A 82 34.78 34.50 -19.90
#